data_AF-A0A944AR71-F1
#
_entry.id   AF-A0A944AR71-F1
#
_cell.length_a   1.000
_cell.length_b   1.000
_cell.length_c   1.000
_cell.angle_alpha   90.00
_cell.angle_beta   90.00
_cell.angle_gamma   90.00
#
_symmetry.space_group_name_H-M   'P 1'
#
loop_
_entity.id
_entity.type
_entity.pdbx_description
1 polymer ?
#
loop_
_entity_poly.entity_id
_entity_poly.type
_entity_poly.pdbx_seq_one_letter_code
_entity_poly.pdbx_strand_id
1 'polypeptide(L)'
;MSRPKNKEEYRAELAEAFAHVLEEKGLEWKKEWTGQGGGAPHNGITKACYRGTNAFWLSLISMMKGYDDPRWVTMIQIMDNDGKYHPNQQWHLKKGSKATYVEYWYPYDTKDKKALTWDQYKDALANGRDEKEFTLSTRYTAVFNAHDVEGMPELQVQNNPEVSQDELIKKLSEGMGVEIFTDGGDQAYYSPSQDKIHLPTPESFDSVYAFNATALHELSHSTGHPTRLNRPQSAFFGTAQYAYEELVAEMCSCFMGAELHTEATPEHIDNHKAYVQSWIQAITEKPETLVKAIKDAQAAANYMDFKAGLITEVEYAKANGSVREVKVKEKELER
;
A
#
# COMPACT_ATOMS: atom_id res chain seq x y z
N MET A 1 -2.26 8.93 18.64
CA MET A 1 -3.32 9.71 17.98
C MET A 1 -4.62 9.52 18.75
N SER A 2 -5.62 10.39 18.58
CA SER A 2 -6.96 10.13 19.10
C SER A 2 -7.59 8.95 18.37
N ARG A 3 -8.57 8.29 18.97
CA ARG A 3 -9.33 7.26 18.28
C ARG A 3 -10.23 7.92 17.23
N PRO A 4 -10.16 7.53 15.94
CA PRO A 4 -11.10 8.02 14.94
C PRO A 4 -12.53 7.66 15.31
N LYS A 5 -13.47 8.58 15.09
CA LYS A 5 -14.91 8.35 15.37
C LYS A 5 -15.59 7.63 14.21
N ASN A 6 -15.12 7.86 12.99
CA ASN A 6 -15.68 7.31 11.75
C ASN A 6 -14.58 7.22 10.67
N LYS A 7 -14.97 6.73 9.49
CA LYS A 7 -14.05 6.51 8.38
C LYS A 7 -13.57 7.82 7.78
N GLU A 8 -14.42 8.84 7.80
CA GLU A 8 -14.10 10.17 7.26
C GLU A 8 -12.95 10.80 8.05
N GLU A 9 -13.01 10.76 9.39
CA GLU A 9 -11.96 11.25 10.28
C GLU A 9 -10.66 10.44 10.11
N TYR A 10 -10.76 9.10 10.03
CA TYR A 10 -9.58 8.24 9.82
C TYR A 10 -8.87 8.55 8.49
N ARG A 11 -9.65 8.70 7.42
CA ARG A 11 -9.12 8.97 6.08
C ARG A 11 -8.55 10.38 5.99
N ALA A 12 -9.19 11.37 6.61
CA ALA A 12 -8.68 12.72 6.69
C ALA A 12 -7.33 12.77 7.43
N GLU A 13 -7.21 12.14 8.60
CA GLU A 13 -5.95 12.08 9.35
C GLU A 13 -4.82 11.45 8.52
N LEU A 14 -5.13 10.36 7.80
CA LEU A 14 -4.17 9.71 6.92
C LEU A 14 -3.75 10.61 5.75
N ALA A 15 -4.71 11.28 5.11
CA ALA A 15 -4.46 12.17 3.98
C ALA A 15 -3.69 13.44 4.39
N GLU A 16 -4.02 14.04 5.53
CA GLU A 16 -3.30 15.19 6.08
C GLU A 16 -1.85 14.84 6.42
N ALA A 17 -1.63 13.71 7.09
CA ALA A 17 -0.29 13.26 7.42
C ALA A 17 0.53 12.94 6.16
N PHE A 18 -0.09 12.35 5.14
CA PHE A 18 0.60 12.08 3.89
C PHE A 18 0.90 13.35 3.09
N ALA A 19 -0.07 14.28 3.01
CA ALA A 19 0.12 15.59 2.41
C ALA A 19 1.26 16.35 3.07
N HIS A 20 1.34 16.33 4.40
CA HIS A 20 2.44 16.96 5.13
C HIS A 20 3.81 16.37 4.77
N VAL A 21 3.90 15.04 4.67
CA VAL A 21 5.15 14.39 4.24
C VAL A 21 5.51 14.77 2.79
N LEU A 22 4.52 14.87 1.89
CA LEU A 22 4.72 15.36 0.52
C LEU A 22 5.16 16.82 0.47
N GLU A 23 4.65 17.68 1.35
CA GLU A 23 5.06 19.09 1.46
C GLU A 23 6.50 19.23 1.96
N GLU A 24 6.90 18.41 2.94
CA GLU A 24 8.25 18.46 3.52
C GLU A 24 9.31 17.80 2.63
N LYS A 25 8.98 16.63 2.06
CA LYS A 25 9.94 15.78 1.34
C LYS A 25 9.74 15.74 -0.18
N GLY A 26 8.66 16.32 -0.73
CA GLY A 26 8.37 16.22 -2.17
C GLY A 26 8.19 14.77 -2.59
N LEU A 27 8.87 14.33 -3.66
CA LEU A 27 8.97 12.92 -4.08
C LEU A 27 9.97 12.09 -3.26
N GLU A 28 10.72 12.70 -2.35
CA GLU A 28 11.63 11.99 -1.46
C GLU A 28 10.91 11.34 -0.26
N TRP A 29 9.58 11.27 -0.27
CA TRP A 29 8.78 10.49 0.68
C TRP A 29 9.00 8.98 0.47
N LYS A 30 10.24 8.53 0.52
CA LYS A 30 10.63 7.18 0.14
C LYS A 30 10.20 6.19 1.22
N LYS A 31 10.01 4.94 0.82
CA LYS A 31 10.05 3.81 1.74
C LYS A 31 11.45 3.71 2.38
N GLU A 32 11.71 4.49 3.43
CA GLU A 32 12.89 4.32 4.30
C GLU A 32 12.71 3.16 5.30
N TRP A 33 11.51 2.56 5.35
CA TRP A 33 11.21 1.40 6.21
C TRP A 33 11.68 0.09 5.58
N THR A 34 12.98 -0.05 5.40
CA THR A 34 13.65 -1.34 5.57
C THR A 34 14.07 -1.41 7.04
N GLY A 35 13.11 -1.68 7.92
CA GLY A 35 13.43 -1.98 9.30
C GLY A 35 14.48 -3.08 9.34
N GLN A 36 15.44 -3.04 10.28
CA GLN A 36 16.37 -4.15 10.46
C GLN A 36 15.55 -5.44 10.67
N GLY A 37 15.40 -6.26 9.61
CA GLY A 37 14.42 -7.36 9.54
C GLY A 37 13.51 -7.38 8.30
N GLY A 38 13.60 -6.41 7.38
CA GLY A 38 13.17 -6.54 5.97
C GLY A 38 11.69 -6.81 5.71
N GLY A 39 10.77 -6.48 6.64
CA GLY A 39 9.36 -6.84 6.53
C GLY A 39 8.40 -5.66 6.43
N ALA A 40 7.35 -5.78 5.61
CA ALA A 40 6.17 -4.91 5.69
C ALA A 40 5.59 -4.89 7.11
N PRO A 41 4.88 -3.81 7.53
CA PRO A 41 4.23 -3.76 8.83
C PRO A 41 3.41 -5.02 9.08
N HIS A 42 3.62 -5.68 10.22
CA HIS A 42 2.94 -6.93 10.55
C HIS A 42 2.66 -7.07 12.04
N ASN A 43 1.74 -7.97 12.38
CA ASN A 43 1.45 -8.24 13.78
C ASN A 43 2.62 -8.97 14.45
N GLY A 44 3.13 -8.43 15.57
CA GLY A 44 4.28 -9.00 16.27
C GLY A 44 4.10 -10.44 16.77
N ILE A 45 2.85 -10.86 17.02
CA ILE A 45 2.48 -12.19 17.50
C ILE A 45 2.07 -13.10 16.35
N THR A 46 1.02 -12.74 15.61
CA THR A 46 0.43 -13.62 14.58
C THR A 46 1.23 -13.66 13.29
N LYS A 47 2.21 -12.75 13.14
CA LYS A 47 3.02 -12.55 11.93
C LYS A 47 2.21 -12.16 10.69
N ALA A 48 0.91 -11.89 10.84
CA ALA A 48 0.07 -11.46 9.75
C ALA A 48 0.46 -10.04 9.31
N CYS A 49 0.81 -9.87 8.04
CA CYS A 49 1.08 -8.57 7.46
C CYS A 49 -0.19 -7.72 7.36
N TYR A 50 -0.06 -6.44 7.68
CA TYR A 50 -1.07 -5.45 7.33
C TYR A 50 -1.13 -5.30 5.80
N ARG A 51 -2.25 -4.78 5.29
CA ARG A 51 -2.51 -4.65 3.85
C ARG A 51 -3.17 -3.32 3.52
N GLY A 52 -2.97 -2.85 2.29
CA GLY A 52 -3.62 -1.64 1.76
C GLY A 52 -3.41 -0.44 2.68
N THR A 53 -4.49 0.28 2.98
CA THR A 53 -4.47 1.50 3.80
C THR A 53 -3.77 1.32 5.14
N ASN A 54 -3.96 0.18 5.83
CA ASN A 54 -3.28 -0.06 7.10
C ASN A 54 -1.77 -0.26 6.94
N ALA A 55 -1.34 -0.96 5.90
CA ALA A 55 0.10 -1.15 5.65
C ALA A 55 0.75 0.20 5.36
N PHE A 56 0.16 0.96 4.43
CA PHE A 56 0.63 2.31 4.10
C PHE A 56 0.67 3.22 5.33
N TRP A 57 -0.42 3.25 6.12
CA TRP A 57 -0.51 4.12 7.29
C TRP A 57 0.52 3.81 8.35
N LEU A 58 0.70 2.53 8.69
CA LEU A 58 1.68 2.12 9.68
C LEU A 58 3.10 2.39 9.22
N SER A 59 3.38 2.16 7.94
CA SER A 59 4.63 2.55 7.31
C SER A 59 4.88 4.05 7.44
N LEU A 60 3.94 4.89 7.01
CA LEU A 60 4.05 6.35 7.10
C LEU A 60 4.34 6.82 8.55
N ILE A 61 3.63 6.27 9.53
CA ILE A 61 3.88 6.55 10.94
C ILE A 61 5.27 6.09 11.39
N SER A 62 5.74 4.92 10.93
CA SER A 62 7.09 4.45 11.24
C SER A 62 8.15 5.43 10.73
N MET A 63 8.03 5.95 9.50
CA MET A 63 8.95 6.98 9.00
C MET A 63 8.88 8.25 9.84
N MET A 64 7.68 8.80 10.04
CA MET A 64 7.50 10.06 10.76
C MET A 64 8.05 10.01 12.20
N LYS A 65 8.08 8.82 12.80
CA LYS A 65 8.56 8.61 14.17
C LYS A 65 9.96 7.98 14.26
N GLY A 66 10.57 7.64 13.13
CA GLY A 66 11.86 6.94 13.10
C GLY A 66 11.81 5.53 13.71
N TYR A 67 10.68 4.81 13.59
CA TYR A 67 10.60 3.41 14.02
C TYR A 67 11.26 2.49 12.98
N ASP A 68 12.18 1.66 13.47
CA ASP A 68 12.92 0.64 12.73
C ASP A 68 12.32 -0.78 12.90
N ASP A 69 11.41 -0.98 13.85
CA ASP A 69 10.73 -2.26 14.04
C ASP A 69 9.42 -2.33 13.22
N PRO A 70 9.25 -3.27 12.27
CA PRO A 70 8.03 -3.45 11.51
C PRO A 70 6.89 -4.12 12.30
N ARG A 71 7.13 -4.57 13.54
CA ARG A 71 6.14 -5.28 14.34
C ARG A 71 5.21 -4.30 15.03
N TRP A 72 3.91 -4.54 14.91
CA TRP A 72 2.86 -3.80 15.61
C TRP A 72 2.01 -4.76 16.44
N VAL A 73 1.66 -4.36 17.66
CA VAL A 73 0.91 -5.19 18.61
C VAL A 73 -0.22 -4.40 19.26
N THR A 74 -1.31 -5.08 19.59
CA THR A 74 -2.46 -4.45 20.28
C THR A 74 -2.22 -4.39 21.78
N MET A 75 -2.95 -3.50 22.49
CA MET A 75 -2.87 -3.45 23.97
C MET A 75 -3.19 -4.79 24.62
N ILE A 76 -4.17 -5.53 24.10
CA ILE A 76 -4.54 -6.86 24.63
C ILE A 76 -3.39 -7.86 24.45
N GLN A 77 -2.64 -7.75 23.34
CA GLN A 77 -1.45 -8.57 23.09
C GLN A 77 -0.25 -8.17 23.94
N ILE A 78 -0.15 -6.90 24.39
CA ILE A 78 0.90 -6.44 25.30
C ILE A 78 0.61 -6.89 26.73
N MET A 79 -0.63 -6.71 27.19
CA MET A 79 -1.02 -7.03 28.56
C MET A 79 -1.03 -8.54 28.82
N ASP A 80 -1.50 -9.32 27.84
CA ASP A 80 -1.55 -10.80 27.86
C ASP A 80 -1.92 -11.41 29.22
N ASN A 81 -2.97 -10.88 29.86
CA ASN A 81 -3.35 -11.24 31.23
C ASN A 81 -3.55 -12.75 31.46
N ASP A 82 -3.90 -13.50 30.40
CA ASP A 82 -4.15 -14.95 30.44
C ASP A 82 -2.94 -15.78 29.94
N GLY A 83 -1.80 -15.14 29.61
CA GLY A 83 -0.60 -15.80 29.09
C GLY A 83 -0.79 -16.49 27.72
N LYS A 84 -1.74 -15.99 26.92
CA LYS A 84 -2.15 -16.58 25.64
C LYS A 84 -1.19 -16.25 24.49
N TYR A 85 -0.60 -15.06 24.49
CA TYR A 85 0.16 -14.54 23.34
C TYR A 85 1.66 -14.71 23.51
N HIS A 86 2.18 -14.52 24.71
CA HIS A 86 3.60 -14.62 25.03
C HIS A 86 3.79 -15.26 26.42
N PRO A 87 3.53 -16.58 26.54
CA PRO A 87 3.68 -17.28 27.80
C PRO A 87 5.12 -17.15 28.31
N ASN A 88 5.27 -16.83 29.60
CA ASN A 88 6.55 -16.61 30.28
C ASN A 88 7.30 -15.34 29.87
N GLN A 89 6.65 -14.40 29.19
CA GLN A 89 7.19 -13.05 28.95
C GLN A 89 6.27 -12.00 29.57
N GLN A 90 6.83 -10.87 29.99
CA GLN A 90 6.06 -9.73 30.45
C GLN A 90 6.42 -8.54 29.58
N TRP A 91 5.43 -8.01 28.88
CA TRP A 91 5.59 -6.86 28.02
C TRP A 91 4.95 -5.64 28.64
N HIS A 92 5.59 -4.49 28.46
CA HIS A 92 5.11 -3.22 29.01
C HIS A 92 5.25 -2.13 27.96
N LEU A 93 4.26 -1.26 27.88
CA LEU A 93 4.36 -0.10 27.00
C LEU A 93 5.17 1.00 27.69
N LYS A 94 6.14 1.59 26.98
CA LYS A 94 6.89 2.75 27.49
C LYS A 94 5.93 3.86 27.93
N LYS A 95 6.27 4.54 29.03
CA LYS A 95 5.43 5.63 29.56
C LYS A 95 5.31 6.75 28.52
N GLY A 96 4.06 7.10 28.18
CA GLY A 96 3.76 8.19 27.24
C GLY A 96 3.63 7.75 25.78
N SER A 97 3.84 6.47 25.46
CA SER A 97 3.63 5.94 24.11
C SER A 97 2.18 6.13 23.66
N LYS A 98 2.03 6.49 22.39
CA LYS A 98 0.72 6.81 21.78
C LYS A 98 0.34 5.74 20.78
N ALA A 99 -0.88 5.24 20.89
CA ALA A 99 -1.45 4.32 19.91
C ALA A 99 -1.53 4.93 18.52
N THR A 100 -1.37 4.07 17.51
CA THR A 100 -1.81 4.26 16.14
C THR A 100 -3.06 3.43 15.92
N TYR A 101 -4.03 3.94 15.16
CA TYR A 101 -5.26 3.19 14.88
C TYR A 101 -5.22 2.61 13.47
N VAL A 102 -5.66 1.37 13.34
CA VAL A 102 -5.87 0.68 12.06
C VAL A 102 -7.36 0.43 11.83
N GLU A 103 -7.80 0.53 10.58
CA GLU A 103 -9.20 0.35 10.19
C GLU A 103 -9.45 -1.10 9.74
N TYR A 104 -10.46 -1.73 10.33
CA TYR A 104 -10.95 -3.03 9.87
C TYR A 104 -12.42 -2.95 9.50
N TRP A 105 -12.73 -3.38 8.29
CA TRP A 105 -14.08 -3.55 7.79
C TRP A 105 -14.58 -4.95 8.12
N TYR A 106 -15.83 -5.04 8.58
CA TYR A 106 -16.50 -6.29 8.86
C TYR A 106 -17.98 -6.23 8.45
N PRO A 107 -18.56 -7.37 8.01
CA PRO A 107 -20.01 -7.47 7.82
C PRO A 107 -20.73 -7.38 9.16
N TYR A 108 -21.79 -6.59 9.22
CA TYR A 108 -22.67 -6.45 10.36
C TYR A 108 -24.07 -6.93 9.97
N ASP A 109 -24.56 -7.95 10.68
CA ASP A 109 -25.91 -8.47 10.52
C ASP A 109 -26.90 -7.49 11.15
N THR A 110 -27.68 -6.80 10.32
CA THR A 110 -28.62 -5.77 10.77
C THR A 110 -29.87 -6.36 11.44
N LYS A 111 -30.19 -7.62 11.14
CA LYS A 111 -31.33 -8.34 11.71
C LYS A 111 -30.99 -8.87 13.11
N ASP A 112 -29.85 -9.54 13.23
CA ASP A 112 -29.38 -10.14 14.48
C ASP A 112 -28.55 -9.16 15.34
N LYS A 113 -28.25 -7.98 14.81
CA LYS A 113 -27.46 -6.90 15.45
C LYS A 113 -26.09 -7.36 15.94
N LYS A 114 -25.39 -8.16 15.15
CA LYS A 114 -24.07 -8.73 15.49
C LYS A 114 -23.03 -8.51 14.39
N ALA A 115 -21.79 -8.30 14.81
CA ALA A 115 -20.64 -8.34 13.92
C ALA A 115 -20.37 -9.78 13.47
N LEU A 116 -19.99 -9.97 12.21
CA LEU A 116 -19.63 -11.25 11.63
C LEU A 116 -18.19 -11.23 11.11
N THR A 117 -17.57 -12.40 11.08
CA THR A 117 -16.40 -12.62 10.22
C THR A 117 -16.85 -12.69 8.76
N TRP A 118 -15.92 -12.50 7.83
CA TRP A 118 -16.19 -12.65 6.40
C TRP A 118 -16.63 -14.07 6.03
N ASP A 119 -16.14 -15.09 6.74
CA ASP A 119 -16.55 -16.48 6.50
C ASP A 119 -17.97 -16.74 7.02
N GLN A 120 -18.31 -16.22 8.21
CA GLN A 120 -19.70 -16.28 8.71
C GLN A 120 -20.68 -15.56 7.78
N TYR A 121 -20.26 -14.44 7.17
CA TYR A 121 -21.07 -13.74 6.17
C TYR A 121 -21.27 -14.59 4.91
N LYS A 122 -20.20 -15.19 4.36
CA LYS A 122 -20.31 -16.08 3.18
C LYS A 122 -21.21 -17.29 3.46
N ASP A 123 -21.06 -17.90 4.63
CA ASP A 123 -21.88 -19.02 5.07
C ASP A 123 -23.35 -18.60 5.20
N ALA A 124 -23.62 -17.41 5.74
CA ALA A 124 -24.98 -16.89 5.85
C ALA A 124 -25.66 -16.73 4.48
N LEU A 125 -24.94 -16.18 3.48
CA LEU A 125 -25.44 -16.06 2.11
C LEU A 125 -25.66 -17.43 1.46
N ALA A 126 -24.72 -18.36 1.63
CA ALA A 126 -24.85 -19.72 1.12
C ALA A 126 -26.06 -20.46 1.70
N ASN A 127 -26.45 -20.12 2.93
CA ASN A 127 -27.65 -20.62 3.62
C ASN A 127 -28.92 -19.78 3.35
N GLY A 128 -28.93 -18.95 2.31
CA GLY A 128 -30.13 -18.27 1.81
C GLY A 128 -30.50 -16.96 2.49
N ARG A 129 -29.62 -16.36 3.30
CA ARG A 129 -29.80 -14.98 3.80
C ARG A 129 -29.64 -13.99 2.65
N ASP A 130 -30.44 -12.93 2.64
CA ASP A 130 -30.35 -11.87 1.63
C ASP A 130 -29.18 -10.92 1.96
N GLU A 131 -28.41 -10.49 0.96
CA GLU A 131 -27.31 -9.51 1.13
C GLU A 131 -27.78 -8.21 1.81
N LYS A 132 -29.04 -7.81 1.61
CA LYS A 132 -29.65 -6.61 2.23
C LYS A 132 -29.77 -6.71 3.75
N GLU A 133 -29.66 -7.91 4.32
CA GLU A 133 -29.66 -8.11 5.76
C GLU A 133 -28.32 -7.72 6.40
N PHE A 134 -27.30 -7.42 5.59
CA PHE A 134 -25.96 -7.07 6.05
C PHE A 134 -25.56 -5.67 5.61
N THR A 135 -24.77 -5.00 6.45
CA THR A 135 -24.09 -3.75 6.10
C THR A 135 -22.61 -3.88 6.42
N LEU A 136 -21.77 -3.04 5.80
CA LEU A 136 -20.37 -2.95 6.16
C LEU A 136 -20.19 -1.94 7.30
N SER A 137 -19.47 -2.35 8.33
CA SER A 137 -19.12 -1.50 9.47
C SER A 137 -17.62 -1.49 9.68
N THR A 138 -17.11 -0.41 10.26
CA THR A 138 -15.70 -0.25 10.58
C THR A 138 -15.45 -0.39 12.06
N ARG A 139 -14.25 -0.83 12.41
CA ARG A 139 -13.68 -0.71 13.74
C ARG A 139 -12.26 -0.17 13.64
N TYR A 140 -11.92 0.69 14.59
CA TYR A 140 -10.58 1.23 14.76
C TYR A 140 -9.90 0.50 15.91
N THR A 141 -8.83 -0.24 15.60
CA THR A 141 -8.07 -1.00 16.58
C THR A 141 -6.78 -0.26 16.91
N ALA A 142 -6.53 -0.03 18.19
CA ALA A 142 -5.28 0.56 18.66
C ALA A 142 -4.14 -0.46 18.56
N VAL A 143 -3.06 -0.05 17.91
CA VAL A 143 -1.81 -0.79 17.76
C VAL A 143 -0.63 0.09 18.17
N PHE A 144 0.42 -0.55 18.66
CA PHE A 144 1.66 0.07 19.12
C PHE A 144 2.81 -0.59 18.38
N ASN A 145 3.77 0.20 17.95
CA ASN A 145 4.98 -0.32 17.34
C ASN A 145 5.82 -1.02 18.43
N ALA A 146 6.48 -2.12 18.10
CA ALA A 146 7.32 -2.86 19.03
C ALA A 146 8.50 -2.04 19.55
N HIS A 147 8.94 -1.01 18.83
CA HIS A 147 9.89 -0.01 19.32
C HIS A 147 9.46 0.60 20.69
N ASP A 148 8.16 0.74 20.92
CA ASP A 148 7.58 1.30 22.14
C ASP A 148 7.23 0.25 23.22
N VAL A 149 7.52 -1.03 22.97
CA VAL A 149 7.16 -2.15 23.86
C VAL A 149 8.41 -2.74 24.50
N GLU A 150 8.54 -2.56 25.81
CA GLU A 150 9.57 -3.17 26.64
C GLU A 150 9.27 -4.65 26.91
N GLY A 151 10.31 -5.49 26.96
CA GLY A 151 10.19 -6.93 27.22
C GLY A 151 9.89 -7.78 25.98
N MET A 152 9.61 -7.15 24.83
CA MET A 152 9.46 -7.85 23.56
C MET A 152 10.85 -8.27 23.03
N PRO A 153 11.02 -9.51 22.54
CA PRO A 153 12.31 -9.96 22.00
C PRO A 153 12.77 -9.11 20.83
N GLU A 154 14.08 -8.87 20.72
CA GLU A 154 14.67 -8.19 19.57
C GLU A 154 14.27 -8.87 18.26
N LEU A 155 14.08 -8.05 17.23
CA LEU A 155 13.76 -8.54 15.91
C LEU A 155 14.97 -9.29 15.36
N GLN A 156 14.79 -10.58 15.10
CA GLN A 156 15.79 -11.38 14.42
C GLN A 156 15.80 -10.96 12.95
N VAL A 157 16.86 -10.28 12.53
CA VAL A 157 17.05 -9.89 11.14
C VAL A 157 17.28 -11.16 10.32
N GLN A 158 16.30 -11.54 9.51
CA GLN A 158 16.48 -12.60 8.52
C GLN A 158 17.09 -11.97 7.26
N ASN A 159 18.31 -12.37 6.95
CA ASN A 159 18.90 -12.11 5.64
C ASN A 159 18.21 -13.02 4.63
N ASN A 160 17.10 -12.55 4.05
CA ASN A 160 16.54 -13.22 2.89
C ASN A 160 17.50 -13.02 1.71
N PRO A 161 17.71 -14.03 0.85
CA PRO A 161 18.46 -13.84 -0.38
C PRO A 161 17.77 -12.76 -1.20
N GLU A 162 18.45 -11.64 -1.40
CA GLU A 162 17.96 -10.56 -2.24
C GLU A 162 17.90 -11.06 -3.69
N VAL A 163 16.70 -11.06 -4.27
CA VAL A 163 16.58 -11.04 -5.73
C VAL A 163 17.16 -9.70 -6.16
N SER A 164 18.19 -9.71 -7.02
CA SER A 164 18.73 -8.44 -7.50
C SER A 164 17.64 -7.67 -8.24
N GLN A 165 17.69 -6.33 -8.19
CA GLN A 165 16.71 -5.52 -8.91
C GLN A 165 16.71 -5.85 -10.41
N ASP A 166 17.88 -6.11 -11.01
CA ASP A 166 17.98 -6.53 -12.41
C ASP A 166 17.20 -7.84 -12.68
N GLU A 167 17.34 -8.84 -11.80
CA GLU A 167 16.61 -10.10 -11.91
C GLU A 167 15.10 -9.89 -11.74
N LEU A 168 14.70 -8.99 -10.84
CA LEU A 168 13.29 -8.64 -10.64
C LEU A 168 12.70 -7.98 -11.89
N ILE A 169 13.35 -6.95 -12.45
CA ILE A 169 12.89 -6.26 -13.66
C ILE A 169 12.76 -7.24 -14.82
N LYS A 170 13.74 -8.13 -14.99
CA LYS A 170 13.69 -9.16 -16.02
C LYS A 170 12.49 -10.10 -15.83
N LYS A 171 12.31 -10.64 -14.62
CA LYS A 171 11.17 -11.52 -14.28
C LYS A 171 9.84 -10.83 -14.52
N LEU A 172 9.74 -9.55 -14.20
CA LEU A 172 8.53 -8.76 -14.41
C LEU A 172 8.23 -8.55 -15.89
N SER A 173 9.21 -8.09 -16.67
CA SER A 173 9.07 -7.90 -18.11
C SER A 173 8.62 -9.19 -18.80
N GLU A 174 9.30 -10.30 -18.52
CA GLU A 174 8.97 -11.63 -19.06
C GLU A 174 7.60 -12.14 -18.59
N GLY A 175 7.33 -12.09 -17.28
CA GLY A 175 6.10 -12.62 -16.68
C GLY A 175 4.85 -11.80 -17.00
N MET A 176 5.00 -10.49 -17.18
CA MET A 176 3.92 -9.59 -17.60
C MET A 176 3.75 -9.56 -19.13
N GLY A 177 4.76 -9.98 -19.88
CA GLY A 177 4.78 -9.91 -21.34
C GLY A 177 4.91 -8.47 -21.86
N VAL A 178 5.59 -7.59 -21.10
CA VAL A 178 5.80 -6.18 -21.44
C VAL A 178 7.29 -5.99 -21.73
N GLU A 179 7.62 -5.77 -23.01
CA GLU A 179 9.00 -5.57 -23.45
C GLU A 179 9.53 -4.19 -23.03
N ILE A 180 10.78 -4.16 -22.55
CA ILE A 180 11.51 -2.94 -22.21
C ILE A 180 12.55 -2.67 -23.29
N PHE A 181 12.42 -1.54 -23.97
CA PHE A 181 13.35 -1.02 -24.97
C PHE A 181 14.18 0.11 -24.38
N THR A 182 15.45 0.20 -24.77
CA THR A 182 16.36 1.29 -24.38
C THR A 182 16.56 2.27 -25.53
N ASP A 183 15.45 2.71 -26.15
CA ASP A 183 15.39 3.59 -27.32
C ASP A 183 14.59 4.90 -27.03
N GLY A 184 14.30 5.17 -25.76
CA GLY A 184 13.51 6.33 -25.33
C GLY A 184 14.22 7.69 -25.43
N GLY A 185 15.49 7.71 -25.81
CA GLY A 185 16.30 8.93 -25.85
C GLY A 185 16.45 9.50 -24.44
N ASP A 186 15.91 10.71 -24.21
CA ASP A 186 15.97 11.40 -22.92
C ASP A 186 14.70 11.19 -22.07
N GLN A 187 13.82 10.27 -22.46
CA GLN A 187 12.54 10.02 -21.80
C GLN A 187 12.36 8.54 -21.43
N ALA A 188 11.77 8.32 -20.25
CA ALA A 188 11.26 7.03 -19.82
C ALA A 188 9.73 7.08 -19.85
N TYR A 189 9.09 6.07 -20.44
CA TYR A 189 7.63 5.96 -20.49
C TYR A 189 7.14 4.56 -20.86
N TYR A 190 5.98 4.20 -20.33
CA TYR A 190 5.12 3.14 -20.84
C TYR A 190 4.20 3.67 -21.96
N SER A 191 4.05 2.90 -23.04
CA SER A 191 3.17 3.18 -24.18
C SER A 191 1.92 2.30 -24.14
N PRO A 192 0.75 2.83 -23.71
CA PRO A 192 -0.46 2.02 -23.57
C PRO A 192 -1.01 1.46 -24.89
N SER A 193 -0.72 2.10 -26.02
CA SER A 193 -1.20 1.67 -27.34
C SER A 193 -0.40 0.51 -27.92
N GLN A 194 0.89 0.42 -27.56
CA GLN A 194 1.80 -0.62 -28.04
C GLN A 194 2.05 -1.71 -27.00
N ASP A 195 1.69 -1.47 -25.73
CA ASP A 195 1.98 -2.32 -24.58
C ASP A 195 3.50 -2.56 -24.40
N LYS A 196 4.27 -1.48 -24.47
CA LYS A 196 5.75 -1.49 -24.45
C LYS A 196 6.30 -0.39 -23.55
N ILE A 197 7.47 -0.61 -22.99
CA ILE A 197 8.21 0.36 -22.19
C ILE A 197 9.41 0.85 -22.98
N HIS A 198 9.65 2.15 -22.96
CA HIS A 198 10.78 2.82 -23.59
C HIS A 198 11.56 3.59 -22.53
N LEU A 199 12.85 3.31 -22.40
CA LEU A 199 13.76 3.95 -21.45
C LEU A 199 14.95 4.57 -22.19
N PRO A 200 15.64 5.56 -21.59
CA PRO A 200 16.99 5.93 -21.97
C PRO A 200 17.95 4.73 -21.92
N THR A 201 19.13 4.86 -22.52
CA THR A 201 20.13 3.80 -22.39
C THR A 201 20.63 3.71 -20.93
N PRO A 202 21.05 2.53 -20.45
CA PRO A 202 21.51 2.38 -19.07
C PRO A 202 22.64 3.34 -18.69
N GLU A 203 23.48 3.74 -19.65
CA GLU A 203 24.60 4.68 -19.45
C GLU A 203 24.14 6.13 -19.22
N SER A 204 22.89 6.46 -19.53
CA SER A 204 22.29 7.78 -19.27
C SER A 204 21.83 7.95 -17.81
N PHE A 205 21.85 6.89 -17.01
CA PHE A 205 21.47 6.92 -15.60
C PHE A 205 22.70 6.96 -14.70
N ASP A 206 22.59 7.65 -13.55
CA ASP A 206 23.68 7.76 -12.58
C ASP A 206 24.03 6.44 -11.87
N SER A 207 23.13 5.46 -11.95
CA SER A 207 23.33 4.13 -11.39
C SER A 207 22.42 3.08 -12.02
N VAL A 208 22.84 1.82 -11.93
CA VAL A 208 22.00 0.64 -12.24
C VAL A 208 20.71 0.66 -11.43
N TYR A 209 20.80 1.15 -10.20
CA TYR A 209 19.68 1.34 -9.32
C TYR A 209 18.64 2.31 -9.91
N ALA A 210 19.08 3.50 -10.36
CA ALA A 210 18.20 4.50 -10.96
C ALA A 210 17.50 3.98 -12.22
N PHE A 211 18.22 3.24 -13.06
CA PHE A 211 17.66 2.56 -14.23
C PHE A 211 16.56 1.57 -13.82
N ASN A 212 16.85 0.65 -12.90
CA ASN A 212 15.89 -0.38 -12.47
C ASN A 212 14.67 0.21 -11.77
N ALA A 213 14.85 1.25 -10.97
CA ALA A 213 13.75 1.92 -10.32
C ALA A 213 12.81 2.56 -11.35
N THR A 214 13.38 3.27 -12.34
CA THR A 214 12.61 3.85 -13.45
C THR A 214 11.89 2.76 -14.26
N ALA A 215 12.55 1.64 -14.54
CA ALA A 215 11.91 0.51 -15.20
C ALA A 215 10.73 -0.07 -14.38
N LEU A 216 10.85 -0.12 -13.04
CA LEU A 216 9.78 -0.60 -12.16
C LEU A 216 8.57 0.36 -12.17
N HIS A 217 8.81 1.67 -12.23
CA HIS A 217 7.76 2.67 -12.36
C HIS A 217 6.96 2.47 -13.64
N GLU A 218 7.64 2.34 -14.78
CA GLU A 218 6.98 2.10 -16.07
C GLU A 218 6.27 0.73 -16.13
N LEU A 219 6.84 -0.30 -15.50
CA LEU A 219 6.16 -1.58 -15.30
C LEU A 219 4.89 -1.40 -14.44
N SER A 220 4.92 -0.54 -13.42
CA SER A 220 3.75 -0.23 -12.58
C SER A 220 2.63 0.42 -13.40
N HIS A 221 2.94 1.39 -14.25
CA HIS A 221 2.00 1.95 -15.23
C HIS A 221 1.40 0.88 -16.13
N SER A 222 2.27 0.00 -16.65
CA SER A 222 1.83 -1.06 -17.55
C SER A 222 0.72 -1.90 -16.91
N THR A 223 0.72 -2.16 -15.59
CA THR A 223 -0.34 -2.94 -14.94
C THR A 223 -1.76 -2.41 -15.19
N GLY A 224 -1.92 -1.12 -15.53
CA GLY A 224 -3.21 -0.52 -15.86
C GLY A 224 -3.77 -0.85 -17.24
N HIS A 225 -3.05 -1.55 -18.12
CA HIS A 225 -3.53 -1.93 -19.46
C HIS A 225 -4.85 -2.72 -19.43
N PRO A 226 -5.71 -2.61 -20.47
CA PRO A 226 -7.02 -3.28 -20.50
C PRO A 226 -7.00 -4.80 -20.31
N THR A 227 -5.92 -5.48 -20.68
CA THR A 227 -5.76 -6.94 -20.48
C THR A 227 -5.24 -7.33 -19.09
N ARG A 228 -4.93 -6.34 -18.23
CA ARG A 228 -4.37 -6.50 -16.89
C ARG A 228 -5.35 -5.98 -15.83
N LEU A 229 -5.04 -4.87 -15.17
CA LEU A 229 -5.92 -4.28 -14.13
C LEU A 229 -6.90 -3.24 -14.70
N ASN A 230 -6.81 -2.93 -16.00
CA ASN A 230 -7.75 -2.07 -16.72
C ASN A 230 -8.03 -0.75 -15.98
N ARG A 231 -6.96 -0.07 -15.56
CA ARG A 231 -7.03 1.28 -15.00
C ARG A 231 -7.09 2.30 -16.15
N PRO A 232 -7.72 3.47 -15.96
CA PRO A 232 -7.79 4.48 -17.01
C PRO A 232 -6.43 5.11 -17.37
N GLN A 233 -5.82 4.71 -18.49
CA GLN A 233 -4.48 5.15 -18.93
C GLN A 233 -4.47 6.29 -19.98
N SER A 234 -5.62 6.68 -20.54
CA SER A 234 -5.70 7.59 -21.70
C SER A 234 -5.72 9.09 -21.34
N ALA A 235 -5.22 9.46 -20.17
CA ALA A 235 -5.25 10.83 -19.70
C ALA A 235 -4.07 11.64 -20.26
N PHE A 236 -4.30 12.91 -20.60
CA PHE A 236 -3.23 13.81 -20.99
C PHE A 236 -2.43 14.27 -19.76
N PHE A 237 -1.14 14.51 -19.97
CA PHE A 237 -0.25 15.15 -19.01
C PHE A 237 -0.91 16.41 -18.40
N GLY A 238 -0.75 16.59 -17.08
CA GLY A 238 -1.29 17.73 -16.34
C GLY A 238 -2.79 17.62 -15.98
N THR A 239 -3.46 16.52 -16.32
CA THR A 239 -4.83 16.27 -15.85
C THR A 239 -4.85 15.56 -14.49
N ALA A 240 -5.93 15.74 -13.72
CA ALA A 240 -6.09 15.07 -12.43
C ALA A 240 -6.08 13.53 -12.55
N GLN A 241 -6.55 12.99 -13.67
CA GLN A 241 -6.51 11.54 -13.93
C GLN A 241 -5.09 11.05 -14.19
N TYR A 242 -4.29 11.82 -14.94
CA TYR A 242 -2.87 11.53 -15.14
C TYR A 242 -2.13 11.55 -13.80
N ALA A 243 -2.31 12.62 -13.01
CA ALA A 243 -1.70 12.73 -11.68
C ALA A 243 -2.10 11.55 -10.77
N TYR A 244 -3.36 11.11 -10.80
CA TYR A 244 -3.79 9.93 -10.05
C TYR A 244 -3.04 8.66 -10.45
N GLU A 245 -2.80 8.43 -11.74
CA GLU A 245 -2.09 7.23 -12.20
C GLU A 245 -0.60 7.27 -11.84
N GLU A 246 0.04 8.44 -11.89
CA GLU A 246 1.41 8.61 -11.36
C GLU A 246 1.48 8.28 -9.86
N LEU A 247 0.52 8.77 -9.06
CA LEU A 247 0.45 8.43 -7.63
C LEU A 247 0.34 6.91 -7.40
N VAL A 248 -0.43 6.22 -8.24
CA VAL A 248 -0.57 4.76 -8.19
C VAL A 248 0.74 4.06 -8.56
N ALA A 249 1.43 4.52 -9.61
CA ALA A 249 2.71 3.95 -10.04
C ALA A 249 3.81 4.16 -8.98
N GLU A 250 3.92 5.37 -8.43
CA GLU A 250 4.85 5.71 -7.34
C GLU A 250 4.62 4.85 -6.09
N MET A 251 3.37 4.73 -5.64
CA MET A 251 3.01 3.87 -4.51
C MET A 251 3.30 2.39 -4.79
N CYS A 252 3.09 1.93 -6.03
CA CYS A 252 3.36 0.56 -6.43
C CYS A 252 4.86 0.24 -6.36
N SER A 253 5.70 1.08 -6.95
CA SER A 253 7.16 1.00 -6.87
C SER A 253 7.64 0.98 -5.42
N CYS A 254 7.08 1.86 -4.59
CA CYS A 254 7.33 1.87 -3.14
C CYS A 254 6.93 0.56 -2.46
N PHE A 255 5.75 0.00 -2.76
CA PHE A 255 5.30 -1.26 -2.15
C PHE A 255 6.23 -2.43 -2.49
N MET A 256 6.67 -2.50 -3.74
CA MET A 256 7.61 -3.51 -4.23
C MET A 256 9.05 -3.32 -3.72
N GLY A 257 9.32 -2.22 -3.02
CA GLY A 257 10.62 -2.00 -2.38
C GLY A 257 11.69 -1.46 -3.32
N ALA A 258 11.32 -0.84 -4.44
CA ALA A 258 12.23 0.07 -5.11
C ALA A 258 12.11 1.46 -4.49
N GLU A 259 13.23 1.99 -4.04
CA GLU A 259 13.46 3.44 -3.97
C GLU A 259 13.52 3.95 -5.42
N LEU A 260 12.82 5.03 -5.74
CA LEU A 260 13.00 5.72 -7.01
C LEU A 260 14.11 6.76 -6.80
N HIS A 261 15.27 6.54 -7.43
CA HIS A 261 16.28 7.59 -7.62
C HIS A 261 16.16 8.06 -9.07
N THR A 262 15.08 8.76 -9.39
CA THR A 262 15.12 9.58 -10.60
C THR A 262 15.94 10.82 -10.25
N GLU A 263 17.21 10.88 -10.66
CA GLU A 263 17.85 12.18 -10.78
C GLU A 263 17.08 12.95 -11.85
N ALA A 264 16.28 13.86 -11.35
CA ALA A 264 15.35 14.62 -12.15
C ALA A 264 16.15 15.69 -12.90
N THR A 265 16.06 15.69 -14.24
CA THR A 265 16.42 16.88 -15.00
C THR A 265 15.60 18.07 -14.49
N PRO A 266 16.05 19.32 -14.60
CA PRO A 266 15.30 20.47 -14.08
C PRO A 266 13.82 20.51 -14.52
N GLU A 267 13.53 20.05 -15.73
CA GLU A 267 12.18 19.92 -16.29
C GLU A 267 11.40 18.78 -15.64
N HIS A 268 12.06 17.67 -15.33
CA HIS A 268 11.51 16.57 -14.53
C HIS A 268 11.20 17.02 -13.09
N ILE A 269 12.06 17.85 -12.47
CA ILE A 269 11.83 18.42 -11.12
C ILE A 269 10.57 19.31 -11.09
N ASP A 270 10.39 20.17 -12.10
CA ASP A 270 9.24 21.07 -12.13
C ASP A 270 7.94 20.35 -12.48
N ASN A 271 8.00 19.33 -13.34
CA ASN A 271 6.87 18.42 -13.59
C ASN A 271 6.49 17.61 -12.33
N HIS A 272 7.49 17.10 -11.62
CA HIS A 272 7.33 16.38 -10.35
C HIS A 272 6.69 17.24 -9.27
N LYS A 273 7.11 18.49 -9.13
CA LYS A 273 6.45 19.45 -8.22
C LYS A 273 4.99 19.67 -8.58
N ALA A 274 4.67 19.80 -9.88
CA ALA A 274 3.29 19.98 -10.32
C ALA A 274 2.41 18.77 -9.94
N TYR A 275 2.93 17.55 -10.06
CA TYR A 275 2.22 16.34 -9.62
C TYR A 275 2.04 16.28 -8.11
N VAL A 276 3.10 16.51 -7.34
CA VAL A 276 3.05 16.49 -5.87
C VAL A 276 2.02 17.50 -5.36
N GLN A 277 2.00 18.72 -5.91
CA GLN A 277 1.00 19.72 -5.56
C GLN A 277 -0.42 19.30 -5.97
N SER A 278 -0.58 18.73 -7.17
CA SER A 278 -1.87 18.18 -7.60
C SER A 278 -2.34 17.02 -6.71
N TRP A 279 -1.43 16.18 -6.21
CA TRP A 279 -1.75 15.09 -5.29
C TRP A 279 -2.16 15.63 -3.93
N ILE A 280 -1.35 16.51 -3.34
CA ILE A 280 -1.66 17.18 -2.07
C ILE A 280 -3.06 17.78 -2.14
N GLN A 281 -3.37 18.55 -3.19
CA GLN A 281 -4.69 19.11 -3.38
C GLN A 281 -5.77 18.02 -3.47
N ALA A 282 -5.58 17.00 -4.32
CA ALA A 282 -6.58 15.95 -4.54
C ALA A 282 -6.87 15.12 -3.28
N ILE A 283 -5.85 14.80 -2.47
CA ILE A 283 -5.99 13.98 -1.26
C ILE A 283 -6.51 14.79 -0.07
N THR A 284 -6.15 16.08 0.03
CA THR A 284 -6.67 16.96 1.10
C THR A 284 -8.13 17.34 0.85
N GLU A 285 -8.51 17.63 -0.40
CA GLU A 285 -9.92 17.89 -0.76
C GLU A 285 -10.80 16.64 -0.65
N LYS A 286 -10.26 15.47 -1.05
CA LYS A 286 -10.98 14.19 -1.06
C LYS A 286 -10.06 13.06 -0.56
N PRO A 287 -10.02 12.79 0.76
CA PRO A 287 -9.20 11.72 1.34
C PRO A 287 -9.46 10.32 0.76
N GLU A 288 -10.66 10.08 0.23
CA GLU A 288 -11.01 8.85 -0.51
C GLU A 288 -10.12 8.60 -1.73
N THR A 289 -9.62 9.66 -2.37
CA THR A 289 -8.70 9.57 -3.50
C THR A 289 -7.44 8.82 -3.10
N LEU A 290 -6.90 9.10 -1.92
CA LEU A 290 -5.71 8.44 -1.40
C LEU A 290 -5.98 6.97 -1.06
N VAL A 291 -7.10 6.67 -0.41
CA VAL A 291 -7.50 5.28 -0.10
C VAL A 291 -7.62 4.46 -1.38
N LYS A 292 -8.21 5.04 -2.42
CA LYS A 292 -8.35 4.41 -3.73
C LYS A 292 -6.99 4.22 -4.41
N ALA A 293 -6.12 5.22 -4.39
CA ALA A 293 -4.77 5.12 -4.96
C ALA A 293 -3.95 4.01 -4.27
N ILE A 294 -3.99 3.93 -2.92
CA ILE A 294 -3.34 2.85 -2.16
C ILE A 294 -3.89 1.47 -2.55
N LYS A 295 -5.20 1.36 -2.75
CA LYS A 295 -5.85 0.11 -3.17
C LYS A 295 -5.38 -0.32 -4.57
N ASP A 296 -5.37 0.62 -5.52
CA ASP A 296 -4.95 0.37 -6.90
C ASP A 296 -3.45 0.05 -6.99
N ALA A 297 -2.61 0.75 -6.23
CA ALA A 297 -1.17 0.49 -6.12
C ALA A 297 -0.87 -0.87 -5.49
N GLN A 298 -1.60 -1.26 -4.44
CA GLN A 298 -1.44 -2.59 -3.84
C GLN A 298 -1.87 -3.69 -4.80
N ALA A 299 -2.94 -3.48 -5.59
CA ALA A 299 -3.36 -4.44 -6.61
C ALA A 299 -2.32 -4.58 -7.73
N ALA A 300 -1.70 -3.46 -8.15
CA ALA A 300 -0.59 -3.44 -9.09
C ALA A 300 0.62 -4.22 -8.55
N ALA A 301 1.07 -3.91 -7.33
CA ALA A 301 2.20 -4.60 -6.68
C ALA A 301 1.94 -6.11 -6.55
N ASN A 302 0.75 -6.52 -6.07
CA ASN A 302 0.41 -7.94 -5.98
C ASN A 302 0.42 -8.64 -7.36
N TYR A 303 -0.07 -7.95 -8.40
CA TYR A 303 -0.07 -8.48 -9.76
C TYR A 303 1.36 -8.67 -10.27
N MET A 304 2.22 -7.68 -10.03
CA MET A 304 3.64 -7.72 -10.39
C MET A 304 4.38 -8.82 -9.63
N ASP A 305 4.21 -8.94 -8.32
CA ASP A 305 4.78 -10.02 -7.50
C ASP A 305 4.36 -11.40 -8.01
N PHE A 306 3.09 -11.56 -8.39
CA PHE A 306 2.58 -12.81 -8.97
C PHE A 306 3.24 -13.11 -10.32
N LYS A 307 3.34 -12.11 -11.20
CA LYS A 307 3.97 -12.27 -12.53
C LYS A 307 5.47 -12.51 -12.45
N ALA A 308 6.16 -11.97 -11.46
CA ALA A 308 7.56 -12.25 -11.17
C ALA A 308 7.79 -13.59 -10.44
N GLY A 309 6.71 -14.32 -10.08
CA GLY A 309 6.80 -15.58 -9.34
C GLY A 309 7.26 -15.43 -7.89
N LEU A 310 7.12 -14.23 -7.31
CA LEU A 310 7.45 -13.95 -5.90
C LEU A 310 6.35 -14.44 -4.95
N ILE A 311 5.10 -14.49 -5.43
CA ILE A 311 3.96 -15.05 -4.71
C ILE A 311 3.24 -16.09 -5.57
N THR A 312 2.63 -17.06 -4.91
CA THR A 312 1.82 -18.10 -5.56
C THR A 312 0.47 -17.55 -6.03
N GLU A 313 -0.17 -18.25 -6.95
CA GLU A 313 -1.54 -17.94 -7.40
C GLU A 313 -2.54 -17.92 -6.21
N VAL A 314 -2.35 -18.83 -5.24
CA VAL A 314 -3.18 -18.89 -4.03
C VAL A 314 -3.00 -17.65 -3.16
N GLU A 315 -1.76 -17.19 -2.99
CA GLU A 315 -1.45 -15.97 -2.24
C GLU A 315 -1.98 -14.72 -2.95
N TYR A 316 -1.83 -14.65 -4.28
CA TYR A 316 -2.38 -13.60 -5.11
C TYR A 316 -3.92 -13.54 -5.02
N ALA A 317 -4.59 -14.69 -5.18
CA ALA A 317 -6.04 -14.80 -5.05
C ALA A 317 -6.52 -14.38 -3.65
N LYS A 318 -5.78 -14.74 -2.60
CA LYS A 318 -6.07 -14.33 -1.22
C LYS A 318 -5.86 -12.82 -1.02
N ALA A 319 -4.83 -12.23 -1.61
CA ALA A 319 -4.56 -10.80 -1.53
C ALA A 319 -5.70 -9.99 -2.17
N ASN A 320 -6.21 -10.44 -3.32
CA ASN A 320 -7.30 -9.76 -4.05
C ASN A 320 -8.71 -10.13 -3.54
N GLY A 321 -8.89 -11.31 -2.95
CA GLY A 321 -10.18 -11.77 -2.42
C GLY A 321 -10.58 -11.15 -1.07
N SER A 322 -9.63 -10.54 -0.36
CA SER A 322 -9.84 -9.97 0.99
C SER A 322 -10.48 -8.58 1.00
N VAL A 323 -10.70 -7.98 -0.18
CA VAL A 323 -11.32 -6.65 -0.35
C VAL A 323 -12.53 -6.76 -1.28
N ARG A 324 -13.47 -7.64 -0.97
CA ARG A 324 -14.81 -7.53 -1.54
C ARG A 324 -15.59 -6.53 -0.69
N GLU A 325 -15.48 -5.26 -1.05
CA GLU A 325 -16.57 -4.32 -0.76
C GLU A 325 -17.81 -4.90 -1.44
N VAL A 326 -18.79 -5.34 -0.64
CA VAL A 326 -20.13 -5.58 -1.14
C VAL A 326 -20.54 -4.29 -1.84
N LYS A 327 -20.91 -4.37 -3.12
CA LYS A 327 -21.31 -3.18 -3.90
C LYS A 327 -22.42 -2.47 -3.13
N VAL A 328 -22.10 -1.31 -2.53
CA VAL A 328 -23.14 -0.41 -2.05
C VAL A 328 -23.84 0.08 -3.31
N LYS A 329 -25.08 -0.35 -3.53
CA LYS A 329 -25.90 0.24 -4.58
C LYS A 329 -26.00 1.73 -4.27
N GLU A 330 -25.44 2.57 -5.14
CA GLU A 330 -25.80 3.98 -5.18
C GLU A 330 -27.33 4.03 -5.23
N LYS A 331 -27.95 4.74 -4.28
CA LYS A 331 -29.35 5.08 -4.43
C LYS A 331 -29.44 5.91 -5.70
N GLU A 332 -30.06 5.36 -6.74
CA GLU A 332 -30.58 6.15 -7.85
C GLU A 332 -31.42 7.26 -7.22
N LEU A 333 -30.85 8.46 -7.16
CA LEU A 333 -31.56 9.69 -6.86
C LEU A 333 -32.38 10.03 -8.10
N GLU A 334 -33.42 9.26 -8.36
CA GLU A 334 -34.53 9.71 -9.19
C GLU A 334 -35.40 10.64 -8.33
N ARG A 335 -35.23 11.95 -8.55
CA ARG A 335 -36.30 12.94 -8.45
C ARG A 335 -36.14 14.01 -9.51
#